data_AF-A0A850RA93-F1
#
_entry.id   AF-A0A850RA93-F1
#
_cell.length_a   1.000
_cell.length_b   1.000
_cell.length_c   1.000
_cell.angle_alpha   90.00
_cell.angle_beta   90.00
_cell.angle_gamma   90.00
#
_symmetry.space_group_name_H-M   'P 1'
#
loop_
_entity.id
_entity.type
_entity.pdbx_description
1 polymer ?
#
loop_
_entity_poly.entity_id
_entity_poly.type
_entity_poly.pdbx_seq_one_letter_code
_entity_poly.pdbx_strand_id
1 'polypeptide(L)'
;MKPKPSVDAFLEGANSRTETTAVEDTSASSTNSAPESMMIEVSAPVPTVQKMFRLRWNIAAELKAEAGRESSREGRRVTETEIVERLLKKHLKIQ
;
A
#
# COMPACT_ATOMS: atom_id res chain seq x y z
N MET A 1 -44.35 -10.66 8.80
CA MET A 1 -43.06 -10.87 8.09
C MET A 1 -42.29 -9.55 8.15
N LYS A 2 -41.04 -9.55 8.64
CA LYS A 2 -40.24 -8.32 8.72
C LYS A 2 -39.76 -7.92 7.31
N PRO A 3 -39.92 -6.67 6.87
CA PRO A 3 -39.51 -6.23 5.54
C PRO A 3 -37.97 -6.22 5.41
N LYS A 4 -37.47 -6.49 4.19
CA LYS A 4 -36.04 -6.45 3.88
C LYS A 4 -35.55 -4.99 3.87
N PRO A 5 -34.35 -4.70 4.39
CA PRO A 5 -33.80 -3.34 4.35
C PRO A 5 -33.54 -2.91 2.89
N SER A 6 -33.92 -1.67 2.56
CA SER A 6 -33.71 -1.06 1.24
C SER A 6 -32.28 -0.55 1.07
N VAL A 7 -31.75 -0.69 -0.15
CA VAL A 7 -30.43 -0.17 -0.58
C VAL A 7 -30.41 1.36 -0.67
N ASP A 8 -31.58 1.99 -0.83
CA ASP A 8 -31.70 3.44 -1.00
C ASP A 8 -31.22 4.22 0.23
N ALA A 9 -31.39 3.65 1.43
CA ALA A 9 -30.92 4.24 2.68
C ALA A 9 -29.38 4.33 2.77
N PHE A 10 -28.64 3.58 1.95
CA PHE A 10 -27.18 3.61 1.94
C PHE A 10 -26.62 4.72 1.04
N LEU A 11 -27.40 5.17 0.03
CA LEU A 11 -26.99 6.19 -0.93
C LEU A 11 -27.24 7.62 -0.42
N GLU A 12 -28.19 7.82 0.49
CA GLU A 12 -28.51 9.16 1.02
C GLU A 12 -27.42 9.74 1.95
N GLY A 13 -26.54 8.92 2.51
CA GLY A 13 -25.42 9.37 3.36
C GLY A 13 -24.22 9.95 2.58
N ALA A 14 -24.16 9.77 1.26
CA ALA A 14 -22.98 10.11 0.46
C ALA A 14 -23.04 11.49 -0.22
N ASN A 15 -24.21 12.15 -0.26
CA ASN A 15 -24.42 13.34 -1.08
C ASN A 15 -24.58 14.66 -0.29
N SER A 16 -24.34 14.69 1.03
CA SER A 16 -24.49 15.91 1.84
C SER A 16 -23.25 16.81 1.88
N ARG A 17 -22.39 16.78 0.87
CA ARG A 17 -21.23 17.68 0.80
C ARG A 17 -21.08 18.28 -0.60
N THR A 18 -21.96 19.23 -0.90
CA THR A 18 -21.76 20.18 -2.00
C THR A 18 -21.42 21.55 -1.45
N GLU A 19 -20.36 22.10 -2.04
CA GLU A 19 -19.71 23.40 -1.90
C GLU A 19 -20.64 24.62 -1.92
N THR A 20 -20.14 25.77 -1.42
CA THR A 20 -20.20 27.17 -1.94
C THR A 20 -19.79 28.06 -0.72
N THR A 21 -18.84 29.00 -0.70
CA THR A 21 -18.48 30.12 -1.59
C THR A 21 -17.15 30.73 -1.10
N ALA A 22 -16.35 31.31 -1.99
CA ALA A 22 -15.16 32.13 -1.65
C ALA A 22 -15.55 33.56 -1.22
N VAL A 23 -14.85 34.15 -0.23
CA VAL A 23 -14.18 35.47 -0.27
C VAL A 23 -13.34 35.76 0.99
N GLU A 24 -12.13 36.25 0.73
CA GLU A 24 -11.29 37.24 1.45
C GLU A 24 -10.82 37.04 2.90
N ASP A 25 -9.50 36.78 2.98
CA ASP A 25 -8.45 37.53 3.68
C ASP A 25 -8.74 38.05 5.11
N THR A 26 -8.15 37.38 6.11
CA THR A 26 -7.62 38.05 7.31
C THR A 26 -6.47 37.21 7.85
N SER A 27 -5.27 37.78 7.74
CA SER A 27 -4.07 37.34 8.47
C SER A 27 -4.34 37.26 9.98
N ALA A 28 -4.21 36.07 10.54
CA ALA A 28 -4.00 35.88 11.98
C ALA A 28 -2.82 34.94 12.19
N SER A 29 -1.68 35.56 12.50
CA SER A 29 -0.46 34.92 12.97
C SER A 29 -0.77 33.90 14.07
N SER A 30 -0.42 32.64 13.83
CA SER A 30 -0.32 31.61 14.88
C SER A 30 1.06 30.98 14.77
N THR A 31 2.00 31.59 15.47
CA THR A 31 3.27 31.00 15.84
C THR A 31 3.03 29.89 16.85
N ASN A 32 3.25 28.62 16.48
CA ASN A 32 4.00 27.70 17.33
C ASN A 32 4.48 26.45 16.59
N SER A 33 5.81 26.34 16.55
CA SER A 33 6.64 25.13 16.52
C SER A 33 6.38 24.11 15.41
N ALA A 34 7.12 24.27 14.31
CA ALA A 34 7.37 23.20 13.34
C ALA A 34 7.94 21.96 14.06
N PRO A 35 7.46 20.74 13.79
CA PRO A 35 8.18 19.55 14.19
C PRO A 35 9.49 19.53 13.40
N GLU A 36 10.58 19.38 14.14
CA GLU A 36 11.93 19.16 13.62
C GLU A 36 11.85 18.11 12.50
N SER A 37 12.13 18.56 11.27
CA SER A 37 12.05 17.73 10.08
C SER A 37 13.05 16.58 10.26
N MET A 38 12.55 15.41 10.66
CA MET A 38 13.31 14.17 10.54
C MET A 38 13.71 14.09 9.07
N MET A 39 15.01 14.25 8.81
CA MET A 39 15.57 14.10 7.47
C MET A 39 15.32 12.65 7.07
N ILE A 40 14.24 12.41 6.33
CA ILE A 40 13.99 11.12 5.70
C ILE A 40 15.04 11.03 4.60
N GLU A 41 16.06 10.21 4.84
CA GLU A 41 17.09 9.91 3.85
C GLU A 41 16.42 9.13 2.71
N VAL A 42 15.93 9.85 1.70
CA VAL A 42 15.31 9.25 0.52
C VAL A 42 16.43 8.70 -0.36
N SER A 43 16.80 7.43 -0.11
CA SER A 43 17.69 6.70 -0.99
C SER A 43 17.12 6.68 -2.41
N ALA A 44 17.96 7.01 -3.40
CA ALA A 44 17.53 7.00 -4.79
C ALA A 44 17.07 5.58 -5.20
N PRO A 45 15.93 5.45 -5.90
CA PRO A 45 15.43 4.14 -6.30
C PRO A 45 16.42 3.44 -7.23
N VAL A 46 16.77 2.20 -6.88
CA VAL A 46 17.64 1.36 -7.71
C VAL A 46 16.92 0.99 -9.01
N PRO A 47 17.58 1.01 -10.17
CA PRO A 47 16.98 0.58 -11.43
C PRO A 47 16.48 -0.87 -11.34
N THR A 48 15.22 -1.11 -11.70
CA THR A 48 14.63 -2.45 -11.72
C THR A 48 14.23 -2.85 -13.13
N VAL A 49 14.31 -4.15 -13.43
CA VAL A 49 13.88 -4.73 -14.71
C VAL A 49 12.83 -5.80 -14.43
N GLN A 50 11.64 -5.65 -15.01
CA GLN A 50 10.57 -6.65 -14.88
C GLN A 50 10.83 -7.84 -15.81
N LYS A 51 10.73 -9.05 -15.27
CA LYS A 51 10.81 -10.31 -16.03
C LYS A 51 9.53 -11.12 -15.83
N MET A 52 8.97 -11.61 -16.93
CA MET A 52 7.75 -12.43 -16.93
C MET A 52 8.12 -13.89 -17.16
N PHE A 53 7.82 -14.75 -16.19
CA PHE A 53 8.02 -16.18 -16.29
C PHE A 53 6.69 -16.92 -16.35
N ARG A 54 6.66 -18.06 -17.03
CA ARG A 54 5.54 -19.01 -16.95
C ARG A 54 5.86 -20.04 -15.88
N LEU A 55 5.04 -20.09 -14.83
CA LEU A 55 5.15 -21.09 -13.76
C LEU A 55 4.02 -22.11 -13.87
N ARG A 56 4.27 -23.31 -13.34
CA ARG A 56 3.20 -24.29 -13.13
C ARG A 56 2.26 -23.76 -12.04
N TRP A 57 0.96 -24.04 -12.19
CA TRP A 57 -0.07 -23.51 -11.29
C TRP A 57 0.21 -23.80 -9.82
N ASN A 58 0.61 -25.03 -9.49
CA ASN A 58 0.94 -25.43 -8.13
C ASN A 58 2.11 -24.62 -7.54
N ILE A 59 3.12 -24.31 -8.35
CA ILE A 59 4.27 -23.50 -7.91
C ILE A 59 3.83 -22.06 -7.64
N ALA A 60 3.01 -21.48 -8.52
CA ALA A 60 2.51 -20.11 -8.33
C ALA A 60 1.61 -20.00 -7.09
N ALA A 61 0.77 -21.01 -6.84
CA ALA A 61 -0.07 -21.07 -5.64
C ALA A 61 0.77 -21.17 -4.36
N GLU A 62 1.80 -22.04 -4.36
CA GLU A 62 2.68 -22.21 -3.21
C GLU A 62 3.52 -20.96 -2.94
N LEU A 63 4.02 -20.29 -3.99
CA LEU A 63 4.78 -19.04 -3.84
C LEU A 63 3.95 -17.95 -3.16
N LYS A 64 2.67 -17.83 -3.54
CA LYS A 64 1.74 -16.89 -2.91
C LYS A 64 1.46 -17.24 -1.45
N ALA A 65 1.29 -18.53 -1.14
CA ALA A 65 1.10 -19.00 0.23
C ALA A 65 2.36 -18.74 1.09
N GLU A 66 3.55 -19.01 0.56
CA GLU A 66 4.83 -18.75 1.22
C GLU A 66 5.01 -17.27 1.54
N ALA A 67 4.68 -16.35 0.63
CA ALA A 67 4.73 -14.91 0.89
C ALA A 67 3.87 -14.51 2.10
N GLY A 68 2.67 -15.12 2.25
CA GLY A 68 1.84 -14.97 3.44
C GLY A 68 2.49 -15.54 4.70
N ARG A 69 3.03 -16.76 4.62
CA ARG A 69 3.70 -17.43 5.75
C ARG A 69 4.93 -16.65 6.23
N GLU A 70 5.78 -16.19 5.32
CA GLU A 70 6.95 -15.36 5.66
C GLU A 70 6.52 -14.02 6.24
N SER A 71 5.47 -13.39 5.70
CA SER A 71 4.97 -12.13 6.23
C SER A 71 4.52 -12.24 7.69
N SER A 72 3.77 -13.29 8.01
CA SER A 72 3.35 -13.57 9.38
C SER A 72 4.54 -13.90 10.30
N ARG A 73 5.57 -14.58 9.77
CA ARG A 73 6.77 -14.96 10.53
C ARG A 73 7.69 -13.77 10.82
N GLU A 74 7.90 -12.89 9.84
CA GLU A 74 8.81 -11.73 9.97
C GLU A 74 8.13 -10.51 10.61
N GLY A 75 6.80 -10.51 10.73
CA GLY A 75 6.06 -9.34 11.23
C GLY A 75 6.09 -8.14 10.29
N ARG A 76 6.54 -8.33 9.04
CA ARG A 76 6.54 -7.33 7.96
C ARG A 76 5.96 -7.94 6.70
N ARG A 77 5.51 -7.12 5.76
CA ARG A 77 5.11 -7.60 4.45
C ARG A 77 6.32 -8.16 3.70
N VAL A 78 6.22 -9.40 3.26
CA VAL A 78 7.14 -10.08 2.33
C VAL A 78 6.39 -10.33 1.04
N THR A 79 7.00 -9.97 -0.09
CA THR A 79 6.40 -10.14 -1.42
C THR A 79 6.93 -11.38 -2.15
N GLU A 80 6.16 -11.86 -3.12
CA GLU A 80 6.61 -12.93 -4.03
C GLU A 80 7.91 -12.53 -4.75
N THR A 81 8.06 -11.25 -5.12
CA THR A 81 9.27 -10.70 -5.74
C THR A 81 10.49 -10.85 -4.82
N GLU A 82 10.37 -10.51 -3.53
CA GLU A 82 11.47 -10.65 -2.56
C GLU A 82 11.90 -12.11 -2.41
N ILE A 83 10.95 -13.04 -2.36
CA ILE A 83 11.24 -14.48 -2.27
C ILE A 83 11.99 -14.94 -3.52
N VAL A 84 11.49 -14.57 -4.72
CA VAL A 84 12.13 -14.92 -5.99
C VAL A 84 13.53 -14.31 -6.09
N GLU A 85 13.70 -13.05 -5.71
CA GLU A 85 15.00 -12.38 -5.73
C GLU A 85 15.99 -13.06 -4.78
N ARG A 86 15.57 -13.39 -3.55
CA ARG A 86 16.40 -14.12 -2.57
C ARG A 86 16.82 -15.50 -3.11
N LEU A 87 15.89 -16.23 -3.75
CA LEU A 87 16.18 -17.52 -4.36
C LEU A 87 17.15 -17.39 -5.55
N LEU A 88 16.96 -16.39 -6.41
CA LEU A 88 17.85 -16.13 -7.54
C LEU A 88 19.24 -15.72 -7.09
N LYS A 89 19.34 -14.81 -6.11
CA LYS A 89 20.62 -14.43 -5.46
C LYS A 89 21.36 -15.64 -4.92
N LYS A 90 20.66 -16.50 -4.18
CA LYS A 90 21.22 -17.75 -3.64
C LYS A 90 21.66 -18.72 -4.74
N HIS A 91 20.86 -18.89 -5.79
CA HIS A 91 21.14 -19.85 -6.87
C HIS A 91 22.29 -19.39 -7.78
N LEU A 92 22.28 -18.11 -8.15
CA LEU A 92 23.28 -17.48 -9.02
C LEU A 92 24.55 -17.04 -8.27
N LYS A 93 24.53 -17.11 -6.92
CA LYS A 93 25.62 -16.69 -6.03
C LYS A 93 26.00 -15.21 -6.20
N ILE A 94 24.98 -14.35 -6.24
CA ILE A 94 25.10 -12.89 -6.32
C ILE A 94 24.51 -12.24 -5.07
N GLN A 95 24.99 -11.04 -4.71
CA GLN A 95 24.60 -10.29 -3.50
C GLN A 95 23.35 -9.44 -3.75
#